data_AF-A0A8S4PX41-F1
#
_entry.id   AF-A0A8S4PX41-F1
#
_cell.length_a   1.000
_cell.length_b   1.000
_cell.length_c   1.000
_cell.angle_alpha   90.00
_cell.angle_beta   90.00
_cell.angle_gamma   90.00
#
_symmetry.space_group_name_H-M   'P 1'
#
loop_
_entity.id
_entity.type
_entity.pdbx_description
1 polymer ?
#
loop_
_entity_poly.entity_id
_entity_poly.type
_entity_poly.pdbx_seq_one_letter_code
_entity_poly.pdbx_strand_id
1 'polypeptide(L)'
;KLETVPNKEDDAIKPHNNIKQIEDARKSKIEILEEATQQIIDETISIDDAWDVFQHLEKEYEDSSQDKCMSGVRQAGRVLAYVLLFCLVLASGLASKLSLLLVTNAVKHEGEVKDFPRRDDWLFVLCGCIALPYAGTFLSCLFGSMAENIGWPGWKCLLGVMVIETVHVAGLLLFTVRVLPHLDVIRAILLMSAVLLIPALMKLLFADKPKKTTWKVASYTLGVVLLLMQLSVFGIFVTFGKNMLLSHNAPITAFPGGNVFWEIPVSLFLLSFGWWENYADIDVLIGPIEIPLQYY
;
A
#
# COMPACT_ATOMS: atom_id res chain seq x y z
N LYS A 1 70.91 44.03 73.96
CA LYS A 1 70.52 42.84 73.18
C LYS A 1 69.12 42.43 73.62
N LEU A 2 68.13 42.66 72.76
CA LEU A 2 66.84 41.95 72.60
C LEU A 2 65.82 42.94 71.99
N GLU A 3 65.68 42.86 70.67
CA GLU A 3 64.54 43.36 69.90
C GLU A 3 63.37 42.37 70.03
N THR A 4 62.14 42.88 70.04
CA THR A 4 60.94 42.15 69.56
C THR A 4 59.86 43.13 69.06
N VAL A 5 59.80 43.24 67.73
CA VAL A 5 58.67 43.27 66.76
C VAL A 5 57.23 43.56 67.24
N PRO A 6 56.45 44.41 66.54
CA PRO A 6 54.99 44.52 66.70
C PRO A 6 54.24 43.53 65.77
N ASN A 7 53.22 42.86 66.30
CA ASN A 7 52.42 41.89 65.55
C ASN A 7 51.24 42.58 64.82
N LYS A 8 51.06 42.21 63.56
CA LYS A 8 50.11 42.73 62.58
C LYS A 8 48.67 42.29 62.87
N GLU A 9 47.73 43.17 62.55
CA GLU A 9 46.30 42.89 62.43
C GLU A 9 46.03 41.80 61.38
N ASP A 10 45.19 40.83 61.75
CA ASP A 10 44.65 39.79 60.88
C ASP A 10 43.50 40.37 60.05
N ASP A 11 43.74 40.60 58.76
CA ASP A 11 42.73 40.92 57.77
C ASP A 11 41.90 39.67 57.43
N ALA A 12 40.66 39.65 57.92
CA ALA A 12 39.65 38.65 57.57
C ALA A 12 39.20 38.80 56.11
N ILE A 13 39.74 37.96 55.23
CA ILE A 13 39.33 37.82 53.82
C ILE A 13 37.92 37.20 53.77
N LYS A 14 36.93 37.98 53.34
CA LYS A 14 35.52 37.59 53.16
C LYS A 14 35.35 36.59 51.98
N PRO A 15 34.86 35.36 52.19
CA PRO A 15 34.73 34.34 51.14
C PRO A 15 33.49 34.48 50.22
N HIS A 16 32.60 35.45 50.46
CA HIS A 16 31.30 35.51 49.77
C HIS A 16 31.30 36.18 48.39
N ASN A 17 32.35 36.95 48.04
CA ASN A 17 32.40 37.67 46.76
C ASN A 17 32.89 36.81 45.58
N ASN A 18 33.74 35.82 45.85
CA ASN A 18 34.33 34.97 44.81
C ASN A 18 33.32 33.96 44.22
N ILE A 19 32.37 33.48 45.03
CA ILE A 19 31.40 32.47 44.56
C ILE A 19 30.40 33.08 43.57
N LYS A 20 29.93 34.31 43.83
CA LYS A 20 29.03 35.02 42.90
C LYS A 20 29.71 35.34 41.58
N GLN A 21 30.97 35.78 41.61
CA GLN A 21 31.74 36.02 40.38
C GLN A 21 31.94 34.75 39.54
N ILE A 22 32.13 33.60 40.19
CA ILE A 22 32.28 32.31 39.50
C ILE A 22 30.95 31.85 38.89
N GLU A 23 29.82 32.05 39.58
CA GLU A 23 28.49 31.73 39.04
C GLU A 23 28.11 32.63 37.87
N ASP A 24 28.39 33.93 37.96
CA ASP A 24 28.13 34.89 36.87
C ASP A 24 29.00 34.58 35.63
N ALA A 25 30.27 34.23 35.84
CA ALA A 25 31.17 33.81 34.76
C ALA A 25 30.77 32.46 34.13
N ARG A 26 30.14 31.57 34.90
CA ARG A 26 29.61 30.31 34.36
C ARG A 26 28.35 30.54 33.55
N LYS A 27 27.48 31.44 34.01
CA LYS A 27 26.21 31.77 33.35
C LYS A 27 26.46 32.45 31.99
N SER A 28 27.38 33.41 31.92
CA SER A 28 27.76 34.05 30.67
C SER A 28 28.40 33.07 29.68
N LYS A 29 29.19 32.10 30.17
CA LYS A 29 29.79 31.08 29.31
C LYS A 29 28.75 30.11 28.73
N ILE A 30 27.70 29.80 29.47
CA ILE A 30 26.59 28.96 28.98
C ILE A 30 25.78 29.71 27.92
N GLU A 31 25.51 30.99 28.12
CA GLU A 31 24.78 31.84 27.16
C GLU A 31 25.53 31.94 25.82
N ILE A 32 26.85 32.13 25.85
CA ILE A 32 27.70 32.14 24.64
C ILE A 32 27.69 30.78 23.93
N LEU A 33 27.66 29.67 24.68
CA LEU A 33 27.60 28.32 24.10
C LEU A 33 26.24 28.03 23.47
N GLU A 34 25.15 28.51 24.07
CA GLU A 34 23.80 28.40 23.51
C GLU A 34 23.66 29.22 22.22
N GLU A 35 24.16 30.46 22.21
CA GLU A 35 24.17 31.30 20.99
C GLU A 35 25.00 30.67 19.86
N ALA A 36 26.18 30.14 20.17
CA ALA A 36 27.02 29.45 19.19
C ALA A 36 26.36 28.16 18.66
N THR A 37 25.67 27.42 19.52
CA THR A 37 24.94 26.21 19.12
C THR A 37 23.74 26.55 18.22
N GLN A 38 23.03 27.63 18.55
CA GLN A 38 21.90 28.09 17.76
C GLN A 38 22.33 28.58 16.37
N GLN A 39 23.47 29.29 16.28
CA GLN A 39 24.05 29.69 15.00
C GLN A 39 24.43 28.48 14.12
N ILE A 40 25.02 27.44 14.71
CA ILE A 40 25.36 26.21 13.97
C ILE A 40 24.08 25.51 13.48
N ILE A 41 23.02 25.47 14.28
CA ILE A 41 21.74 24.87 13.90
C ILE A 41 21.12 25.65 12.73
N ASP A 42 21.06 26.98 12.82
CA ASP A 42 20.51 27.83 11.74
C ASP A 42 21.34 27.72 10.45
N GLU A 43 22.67 27.64 10.55
CA GLU A 43 23.55 27.43 9.38
C GLU A 43 23.35 26.02 8.78
N THR A 44 23.14 24.99 9.62
CA THR A 44 22.87 23.63 9.15
C THR A 44 21.50 23.52 8.46
N ILE A 45 20.46 24.16 9.02
CA ILE A 45 19.13 24.24 8.41
C ILE A 45 19.19 25.02 7.09
N SER A 46 19.93 26.14 7.05
CA SER A 46 20.11 26.92 5.84
C SER A 46 20.81 26.14 4.72
N ILE A 47 21.69 25.21 5.03
CA ILE A 47 22.38 24.37 4.03
C ILE A 47 21.45 23.26 3.52
N ASP A 48 20.62 22.67 4.38
CA ASP A 48 19.61 21.67 3.98
C ASP A 48 18.51 22.31 3.09
N ASP A 49 18.15 23.55 3.37
CA ASP A 49 17.19 24.34 2.57
C ASP A 49 17.81 24.95 1.29
N ALA A 50 19.14 25.01 1.16
CA ALA A 50 19.81 25.63 0.00
C ALA A 50 19.74 24.80 -1.29
N TRP A 51 19.33 23.53 -1.22
CA TRP A 51 19.21 22.66 -2.41
C TRP A 51 17.88 22.85 -3.16
N ASP A 52 16.86 23.47 -2.56
CA ASP A 52 15.54 23.66 -3.19
C ASP A 52 15.40 25.03 -3.87
N VAL A 53 16.17 25.21 -4.96
CA VAL A 53 16.12 26.39 -5.84
C VAL A 53 14.79 26.52 -6.61
N PHE A 54 13.88 25.55 -6.45
CA PHE A 54 12.56 25.51 -7.09
C PHE A 54 11.39 25.60 -6.12
N GLN A 55 11.58 26.17 -4.92
CA GLN A 55 10.43 26.64 -4.15
C GLN A 55 9.68 27.68 -4.99
N HIS A 56 8.52 27.29 -5.50
CA HIS A 56 7.53 28.22 -6.03
C HIS A 56 7.17 29.18 -4.91
N LEU A 57 7.85 30.33 -4.84
CA LEU A 57 7.37 31.49 -4.13
C LEU A 57 6.01 31.83 -4.73
N GLU A 58 4.93 31.44 -4.06
CA GLU A 58 3.60 31.91 -4.40
C GLU A 58 3.67 33.44 -4.35
N LYS A 59 3.66 34.05 -5.54
CA LYS A 59 3.65 35.51 -5.68
C LYS A 59 2.34 35.97 -5.04
N GLU A 60 2.43 36.58 -3.86
CA GLU A 60 1.31 37.16 -3.14
C GLU A 60 0.66 38.20 -4.07
N TYR A 61 -0.46 37.83 -4.71
CA TYR A 61 -1.26 38.72 -5.55
C TYR A 61 -2.19 39.47 -4.61
N GLU A 62 -2.20 40.81 -4.67
CA GLU A 62 -3.16 41.62 -3.92
C GLU A 62 -4.59 41.19 -4.25
N ASP A 63 -5.29 40.75 -3.22
CA ASP A 63 -6.53 39.97 -3.27
C ASP A 63 -7.70 40.82 -3.78
N SER A 64 -7.95 40.80 -5.09
CA SER A 64 -9.08 41.52 -5.70
C SER A 64 -10.36 40.68 -5.58
N SER A 65 -11.52 41.33 -5.44
CA SER A 65 -12.82 40.62 -5.32
C SER A 65 -13.16 39.70 -6.50
N GLN A 66 -12.49 39.88 -7.64
CA GLN A 66 -12.57 39.03 -8.83
C GLN A 66 -11.86 37.67 -8.65
N ASP A 67 -10.84 37.61 -7.78
CA ASP A 67 -10.06 36.40 -7.50
C ASP A 67 -10.82 35.40 -6.62
N LYS A 68 -11.78 35.86 -5.81
CA LYS A 68 -12.63 34.97 -4.98
C LYS A 68 -13.60 34.12 -5.81
N CYS A 69 -14.14 34.69 -6.90
CA CYS A 69 -14.95 33.92 -7.86
C CYS A 69 -14.07 32.97 -8.68
N MET A 70 -12.91 33.45 -9.14
CA MET A 70 -11.98 32.65 -9.95
C MET A 70 -11.38 31.46 -9.16
N SER A 71 -11.06 31.66 -7.88
CA SER A 71 -10.59 30.60 -6.99
C SER A 71 -11.67 29.55 -6.70
N GLY A 72 -12.93 29.99 -6.49
CA GLY A 72 -14.08 29.08 -6.35
C GLY A 72 -14.31 28.22 -7.59
N VAL A 73 -14.25 28.82 -8.78
CA VAL A 73 -14.37 28.09 -10.06
C VAL A 73 -13.18 27.13 -10.25
N ARG A 74 -11.96 27.53 -9.89
CA ARG A 74 -10.77 26.67 -9.97
C ARG A 74 -10.86 25.48 -9.01
N GLN A 75 -11.35 25.69 -7.79
CA GLN A 75 -11.55 24.63 -6.81
C GLN A 75 -12.68 23.68 -7.23
N ALA A 76 -13.81 24.22 -7.69
CA ALA A 76 -14.91 23.43 -8.24
C ALA A 76 -14.46 22.63 -9.48
N GLY A 77 -13.63 23.21 -10.35
CA GLY A 77 -13.03 22.54 -11.49
C GLY A 77 -12.13 21.37 -11.09
N ARG A 78 -11.30 21.53 -10.04
CA ARG A 78 -10.49 20.41 -9.50
C ARG A 78 -11.37 19.30 -8.92
N VAL A 79 -12.38 19.65 -8.13
CA VAL A 79 -13.33 18.67 -7.56
C VAL A 79 -14.06 17.92 -8.67
N LEU A 80 -14.57 18.64 -9.67
CA LEU A 80 -15.24 18.06 -10.83
C LEU A 80 -14.30 17.14 -11.60
N ALA A 81 -13.05 17.54 -11.83
CA ALA A 81 -12.05 16.71 -12.49
C ALA A 81 -11.78 15.41 -11.71
N TYR A 82 -11.66 15.47 -10.39
CA TYR A 82 -11.51 14.27 -9.55
C TYR A 82 -12.74 13.37 -9.57
N VAL A 83 -13.96 13.94 -9.56
CA VAL A 83 -15.21 13.18 -9.67
C VAL A 83 -15.30 12.49 -11.04
N LEU A 84 -14.98 13.19 -12.13
CA LEU A 84 -14.97 12.62 -13.47
C LEU A 84 -13.93 11.50 -13.60
N LEU A 85 -12.72 11.72 -13.09
CA LEU A 85 -11.67 10.71 -13.05
C LEU A 85 -12.14 9.46 -12.27
N PHE A 86 -12.75 9.67 -11.10
CA PHE A 86 -13.29 8.60 -10.27
C PHE A 86 -14.37 7.81 -11.01
N CYS A 87 -15.32 8.48 -11.64
CA CYS A 87 -16.37 7.83 -12.44
C CYS A 87 -15.80 7.07 -13.63
N LEU A 88 -14.79 7.62 -14.31
CA LEU A 88 -14.14 6.98 -15.45
C LEU A 88 -13.42 5.70 -15.02
N VAL A 89 -12.65 5.75 -13.92
CA VAL A 89 -11.95 4.58 -13.36
C VAL A 89 -12.95 3.53 -12.86
N LEU A 90 -14.04 3.96 -12.23
CA LEU A 90 -15.10 3.04 -11.78
C LEU A 90 -15.77 2.35 -12.97
N ALA A 91 -16.11 3.11 -14.02
CA ALA A 91 -16.74 2.59 -15.23
C ALA A 91 -15.81 1.63 -15.98
N SER A 92 -14.51 1.96 -16.12
CA SER A 92 -13.54 1.07 -16.75
C SER A 92 -13.32 -0.22 -15.95
N GLY A 93 -13.26 -0.11 -14.62
CA GLY A 93 -13.20 -1.27 -13.72
C GLY A 93 -14.42 -2.19 -13.85
N LEU A 94 -15.62 -1.62 -13.89
CA LEU A 94 -16.86 -2.39 -14.06
C LEU A 94 -16.94 -3.02 -15.46
N ALA A 95 -16.63 -2.26 -16.50
CA ALA A 95 -16.62 -2.75 -17.88
C ALA A 95 -15.61 -3.88 -18.07
N SER A 96 -14.42 -3.77 -17.49
CA SER A 96 -13.39 -4.82 -17.52
C SER A 96 -13.88 -6.11 -16.86
N LYS A 97 -14.47 -6.02 -15.66
CA LYS A 97 -15.03 -7.19 -14.96
C LYS A 97 -16.19 -7.84 -15.72
N LEU A 98 -17.09 -7.04 -16.28
CA LEU A 98 -18.20 -7.56 -17.09
C LEU A 98 -17.70 -8.23 -18.37
N SER A 99 -16.71 -7.64 -19.04
CA SER A 99 -16.09 -8.22 -20.24
C SER A 99 -15.45 -9.57 -19.94
N LEU A 100 -14.70 -9.67 -18.83
CA LEU A 100 -14.12 -10.93 -18.37
C LEU A 100 -15.20 -11.99 -18.14
N LEU A 101 -16.31 -11.62 -17.49
CA LEU A 101 -17.44 -12.52 -17.26
C LEU A 101 -18.10 -12.98 -18.57
N LEU A 102 -18.26 -12.08 -19.54
CA LEU A 102 -18.80 -12.43 -20.86
C LEU A 102 -17.92 -13.45 -21.59
N VAL A 103 -16.60 -13.24 -21.59
CA VAL A 103 -15.63 -14.21 -22.16
C VAL A 103 -15.72 -15.55 -21.44
N THR A 104 -15.81 -15.56 -20.11
CA THR A 104 -15.91 -16.82 -19.34
C THR A 104 -17.24 -17.54 -19.55
N ASN A 105 -18.34 -16.82 -19.78
CA ASN A 105 -19.62 -17.42 -20.15
C ASN A 105 -19.58 -18.03 -21.56
N ALA A 106 -18.85 -17.40 -22.49
CA ALA A 106 -18.67 -17.94 -23.84
C ALA A 106 -17.94 -19.29 -23.82
N VAL A 107 -17.01 -19.50 -22.87
CA VAL A 107 -16.34 -20.79 -22.64
C VAL A 107 -17.31 -21.89 -22.20
N LYS A 108 -18.42 -21.56 -21.52
CA LYS A 108 -19.41 -22.52 -21.00
C LYS A 108 -20.34 -23.09 -22.07
N HIS A 109 -20.73 -22.29 -23.07
CA HIS A 109 -21.72 -22.68 -24.09
C HIS A 109 -21.12 -23.49 -25.26
N GLU A 110 -20.27 -24.47 -24.94
CA GLU A 110 -19.69 -25.37 -25.93
C GLU A 110 -20.79 -26.26 -26.55
N GLY A 111 -21.05 -26.09 -27.85
CA GLY A 111 -21.84 -27.04 -28.65
C GLY A 111 -23.35 -26.81 -28.75
N GLU A 112 -23.92 -25.77 -28.14
CA GLU A 112 -25.35 -25.43 -28.35
C GLU A 112 -25.62 -24.83 -29.73
N VAL A 113 -24.62 -24.18 -30.35
CA VAL A 113 -24.77 -23.52 -31.64
C VAL A 113 -23.57 -23.87 -32.53
N LYS A 114 -23.85 -24.44 -33.71
CA LYS A 114 -22.84 -24.99 -34.64
C LYS A 114 -21.83 -23.96 -35.18
N ASP A 115 -22.13 -22.66 -35.10
CA ASP A 115 -21.30 -21.58 -35.64
C ASP A 115 -20.47 -20.84 -34.57
N PHE A 116 -20.49 -21.30 -33.31
CA PHE A 116 -19.68 -20.67 -32.27
C PHE A 116 -18.21 -21.13 -32.33
N PRO A 117 -17.25 -20.24 -32.02
CA PRO A 117 -15.83 -20.60 -31.94
C PRO A 117 -15.61 -21.76 -30.98
N ARG A 118 -14.56 -22.55 -31.21
CA ARG A 118 -14.25 -23.68 -30.32
C ARG A 118 -13.89 -23.14 -28.95
N ARG A 119 -14.13 -23.95 -27.92
CA ARG A 119 -13.72 -23.64 -26.55
C ARG A 119 -12.26 -23.22 -26.45
N ASP A 120 -11.39 -23.89 -27.19
CA ASP A 120 -9.95 -23.62 -27.22
C ASP A 120 -9.62 -22.18 -27.68
N ASP A 121 -10.41 -21.63 -28.60
CA ASP A 121 -10.24 -20.26 -29.10
C ASP A 121 -10.56 -19.24 -27.99
N TRP A 122 -11.66 -19.46 -27.26
CA TRP A 122 -12.03 -18.59 -26.13
C TRP A 122 -11.08 -18.72 -24.95
N LEU A 123 -10.53 -19.91 -24.70
CA LEU A 123 -9.48 -20.12 -23.71
C LEU A 123 -8.20 -19.36 -24.09
N PHE A 124 -7.84 -19.36 -25.38
CA PHE A 124 -6.69 -18.58 -25.86
C PHE A 124 -6.92 -17.07 -25.67
N VAL A 125 -8.10 -16.57 -26.01
CA VAL A 125 -8.47 -15.15 -25.76
C VAL A 125 -8.41 -14.82 -24.26
N LEU A 126 -8.93 -15.68 -23.40
CA LEU A 126 -8.92 -15.49 -21.95
C LEU A 126 -7.50 -15.46 -21.38
N CYS A 127 -6.64 -16.40 -21.80
CA CYS A 127 -5.22 -16.41 -21.44
C CYS A 127 -4.52 -15.14 -21.95
N GLY A 128 -4.84 -14.67 -23.16
CA GLY A 128 -4.33 -13.41 -23.71
C GLY A 128 -4.74 -12.19 -22.87
N CYS A 129 -6.02 -12.10 -22.48
CA CYS A 129 -6.52 -11.01 -21.62
C CYS A 129 -5.80 -10.93 -20.28
N ILE A 130 -5.36 -12.07 -19.74
CA ILE A 130 -4.57 -12.14 -18.51
C ILE A 130 -3.10 -11.82 -18.80
N ALA A 131 -2.48 -12.46 -19.79
CA ALA A 131 -1.04 -12.36 -20.03
C ALA A 131 -0.59 -10.97 -20.53
N LEU A 132 -1.40 -10.30 -21.36
CA LEU A 132 -1.06 -9.00 -21.95
C LEU A 132 -0.73 -7.89 -20.92
N PRO A 133 -1.55 -7.63 -19.89
CA PRO A 133 -1.22 -6.62 -18.88
C PRO A 133 0.05 -6.96 -18.08
N TYR A 134 0.31 -8.23 -17.77
CA TYR A 134 1.54 -8.64 -17.09
C TYR A 134 2.77 -8.52 -18.00
N ALA A 135 2.64 -8.86 -19.28
CA ALA A 135 3.71 -8.64 -20.25
C ALA A 135 4.02 -7.14 -20.41
N GLY A 136 2.98 -6.30 -20.46
CA GLY A 136 3.12 -4.85 -20.54
C GLY A 136 3.85 -4.26 -19.33
N THR A 137 3.42 -4.62 -18.12
CA THR A 137 4.06 -4.16 -16.87
C THR A 137 5.51 -4.65 -16.79
N PHE A 138 5.78 -5.91 -17.09
CA PHE A 138 7.14 -6.44 -17.15
C PHE A 138 8.02 -5.68 -18.14
N LEU A 139 7.52 -5.40 -19.35
CA LEU A 139 8.25 -4.62 -20.36
C LEU A 139 8.50 -3.18 -19.90
N SER A 140 7.52 -2.53 -19.27
CA SER A 140 7.68 -1.18 -18.72
C SER A 140 8.74 -1.14 -17.63
N CYS A 141 8.74 -2.10 -16.69
CA CYS A 141 9.75 -2.20 -15.65
C CYS A 141 11.14 -2.52 -16.24
N LEU A 142 11.21 -3.39 -17.24
CA LEU A 142 12.45 -3.73 -17.93
C LEU A 142 13.04 -2.51 -18.64
N PHE A 143 12.23 -1.77 -19.40
CA PHE A 143 12.70 -0.57 -20.10
C PHE A 143 13.05 0.56 -19.13
N GLY A 144 12.27 0.75 -18.06
CA GLY A 144 12.61 1.68 -16.98
C GLY A 144 13.96 1.34 -16.36
N SER A 145 14.18 0.07 -15.98
CA SER A 145 15.45 -0.40 -15.42
C SER A 145 16.63 -0.32 -16.40
N MET A 146 16.40 -0.40 -17.71
CA MET A 146 17.46 -0.23 -18.71
C MET A 146 17.79 1.25 -18.97
N ALA A 147 16.81 2.14 -18.85
CA ALA A 147 16.95 3.57 -19.13
C ALA A 147 17.45 4.35 -17.90
N GLU A 148 17.04 3.92 -16.70
CA GLU A 148 17.47 4.50 -15.44
C GLU A 148 18.67 3.72 -14.90
N ASN A 149 19.72 4.42 -14.46
CA ASN A 149 20.93 3.81 -13.90
C ASN A 149 20.69 3.33 -12.46
N ILE A 150 19.59 2.60 -12.23
CA ILE A 150 19.22 1.99 -10.95
C ILE A 150 20.01 0.69 -10.82
N GLY A 151 20.65 0.49 -9.66
CA GLY A 151 21.38 -0.74 -9.37
C GLY A 151 20.47 -1.96 -9.48
N TRP A 152 20.99 -3.06 -10.02
CA TRP A 152 20.21 -4.29 -10.19
C TRP A 152 19.69 -4.81 -8.83
N PRO A 153 18.43 -5.27 -8.77
CA PRO A 153 17.90 -5.83 -7.53
C PRO A 153 18.67 -7.09 -7.15
N GLY A 154 18.88 -7.29 -5.85
CA GLY A 154 19.56 -8.48 -5.35
C GLY A 154 18.85 -9.77 -5.79
N TRP A 155 19.61 -10.78 -6.23
CA TRP A 155 19.07 -12.04 -6.76
C TRP A 155 18.06 -12.74 -5.84
N LYS A 156 18.26 -12.64 -4.52
CA LYS A 156 17.33 -13.21 -3.53
C LYS A 156 15.97 -12.51 -3.53
N CYS A 157 15.96 -11.18 -3.67
CA CYS A 157 14.73 -10.39 -3.79
C CYS A 157 14.00 -10.77 -5.08
N LEU A 158 14.73 -10.82 -6.21
CA LEU A 158 14.17 -11.22 -7.50
C LEU A 158 13.53 -12.62 -7.44
N LEU A 159 14.21 -13.60 -6.83
CA LEU A 159 13.66 -14.95 -6.67
C LEU A 159 12.40 -14.96 -5.79
N GLY A 160 12.39 -14.19 -4.69
CA GLY A 160 11.23 -14.06 -3.81
C GLY A 160 10.01 -13.50 -4.54
N VAL A 161 10.18 -12.39 -5.27
CA VAL A 161 9.12 -11.76 -6.08
C VAL A 161 8.62 -12.73 -7.15
N MET A 162 9.52 -13.43 -7.87
CA MET A 162 9.12 -14.42 -8.88
C MET A 162 8.27 -15.55 -8.30
N VAL A 163 8.57 -16.03 -7.09
CA VAL A 163 7.76 -17.07 -6.42
C VAL A 163 6.38 -16.54 -6.04
N ILE A 164 6.29 -15.33 -5.49
CA ILE A 164 5.01 -14.73 -5.10
C ILE A 164 4.14 -14.45 -6.33
N GLU A 165 4.73 -13.87 -7.37
CA GLU A 165 4.05 -13.59 -8.64
C GLU A 165 3.58 -14.86 -9.34
N THR A 166 4.39 -15.93 -9.34
CA THR A 166 3.95 -17.21 -9.93
C THR A 166 2.80 -17.84 -9.15
N VAL A 167 2.81 -17.75 -7.81
CA VAL A 167 1.70 -18.18 -6.95
C VAL A 167 0.43 -17.37 -7.27
N HIS A 168 0.56 -16.06 -7.40
CA HIS A 168 -0.55 -15.17 -7.74
C HIS A 168 -1.14 -15.47 -9.13
N VAL A 169 -0.30 -15.58 -10.16
CA VAL A 169 -0.73 -15.90 -11.54
C VAL A 169 -1.35 -17.30 -11.61
N ALA A 170 -0.83 -18.28 -10.86
CA ALA A 170 -1.45 -19.61 -10.76
C ALA A 170 -2.86 -19.53 -10.16
N GLY A 171 -3.05 -18.73 -9.11
CA GLY A 171 -4.37 -18.44 -8.54
C GLY A 171 -5.31 -17.76 -9.52
N LEU A 172 -4.79 -16.79 -10.29
CA LEU A 172 -5.54 -16.07 -11.31
C LEU A 172 -6.01 -16.99 -12.44
N LEU A 173 -5.14 -17.86 -12.96
CA LEU A 173 -5.49 -18.85 -13.98
C LEU A 173 -6.49 -19.88 -13.46
N LEU A 174 -6.28 -20.40 -12.24
CA LEU A 174 -7.22 -21.32 -11.60
C LEU A 174 -8.60 -20.67 -11.44
N PHE A 175 -8.66 -19.42 -10.99
CA PHE A 175 -9.91 -18.70 -10.80
C PHE A 175 -10.63 -18.41 -12.13
N THR A 176 -9.91 -17.87 -13.12
CA THR A 176 -10.51 -17.38 -14.37
C THR A 176 -10.83 -18.48 -15.37
N VAL A 177 -9.94 -19.46 -15.53
CA VAL A 177 -10.10 -20.53 -16.53
C VAL A 177 -10.91 -21.69 -15.99
N ARG A 178 -10.79 -22.00 -14.69
CA ARG A 178 -11.41 -23.18 -14.10
C ARG A 178 -12.65 -22.85 -13.26
N VAL A 179 -12.62 -21.82 -12.42
CA VAL A 179 -13.75 -21.52 -11.53
C VAL A 179 -14.84 -20.73 -12.24
N LEU A 180 -14.50 -19.60 -12.85
CA LEU A 180 -15.47 -18.66 -13.47
C LEU A 180 -16.43 -19.28 -14.50
N PRO A 181 -15.99 -20.10 -15.48
CA PRO A 181 -16.88 -20.63 -16.51
C PRO A 181 -17.96 -21.57 -15.97
N HIS A 182 -17.79 -22.11 -14.76
CA HIS A 182 -18.76 -23.00 -14.12
C HIS A 182 -19.75 -22.26 -13.21
N LEU A 183 -19.59 -20.95 -13.03
CA LEU A 183 -20.41 -20.14 -12.14
C LEU A 183 -21.42 -19.30 -12.92
N ASP A 184 -22.56 -19.04 -12.30
CA ASP A 184 -23.51 -18.05 -12.82
C ASP A 184 -22.96 -16.62 -12.60
N VAL A 185 -23.32 -15.69 -13.47
CA VAL A 185 -22.81 -14.30 -13.47
C VAL A 185 -22.89 -13.64 -12.08
N ILE A 186 -24.02 -13.77 -11.39
CA ILE A 186 -24.23 -13.17 -10.05
C ILE A 186 -23.23 -13.75 -9.03
N ARG A 187 -23.02 -15.07 -9.08
CA ARG A 187 -22.12 -15.78 -8.16
C ARG A 187 -20.66 -15.49 -8.49
N ALA A 188 -20.32 -15.38 -9.76
CA ALA A 188 -18.99 -15.00 -10.21
C ALA A 188 -18.65 -13.56 -9.76
N ILE A 189 -19.58 -12.62 -9.86
CA ILE A 189 -19.42 -11.24 -9.34
C ILE A 189 -19.20 -11.27 -7.82
N LEU A 190 -19.99 -12.07 -7.09
CA LEU A 190 -19.83 -12.22 -5.64
C LEU A 190 -18.46 -12.81 -5.27
N LEU A 191 -17.94 -13.78 -6.03
CA LEU A 191 -16.63 -14.36 -5.79
C LEU A 191 -15.48 -13.41 -6.17
N MET A 192 -15.66 -12.59 -7.21
CA MET A 192 -14.69 -11.55 -7.56
C MET A 192 -14.54 -10.47 -6.48
N SER A 193 -15.49 -10.31 -5.56
CA SER A 193 -15.34 -9.42 -4.40
C SER A 193 -14.60 -10.06 -3.22
N ALA A 194 -14.44 -11.39 -3.22
CA ALA A 194 -13.80 -12.19 -2.17
C ALA A 194 -12.26 -12.27 -2.26
N VAL A 195 -11.68 -11.58 -3.25
CA VAL A 195 -10.25 -11.66 -3.63
C VAL A 195 -9.31 -11.00 -2.61
N LEU A 196 -9.82 -10.16 -1.72
CA LEU A 196 -8.99 -9.33 -0.82
C LEU A 196 -8.90 -9.93 0.60
N LEU A 197 -8.91 -11.25 0.73
CA LEU A 197 -8.89 -11.92 2.04
C LEU A 197 -7.55 -11.70 2.77
N ILE A 198 -6.41 -11.94 2.10
CA ILE A 198 -5.07 -11.73 2.69
C ILE A 198 -4.84 -10.24 3.00
N PRO A 199 -5.09 -9.29 2.06
CA PRO A 199 -5.06 -7.86 2.35
C PRO A 199 -5.87 -7.44 3.57
N ALA A 200 -7.11 -7.91 3.70
CA ALA A 200 -7.97 -7.56 4.84
C ALA A 200 -7.41 -8.09 6.17
N LEU A 201 -6.84 -9.30 6.14
CA LEU A 201 -6.17 -9.89 7.30
C LEU A 201 -4.89 -9.12 7.67
N MET A 202 -4.05 -8.80 6.68
CA MET A 202 -2.81 -8.06 6.91
C MET A 202 -3.10 -6.64 7.43
N LYS A 203 -4.06 -5.93 6.85
CA LYS A 203 -4.47 -4.61 7.34
C LYS A 203 -4.99 -4.66 8.79
N LEU A 204 -5.64 -5.75 9.20
CA LEU A 204 -6.10 -5.90 10.58
C LEU A 204 -4.94 -6.11 11.56
N LEU A 205 -3.98 -6.95 11.17
CA LEU A 205 -2.86 -7.41 12.01
C LEU A 205 -1.67 -6.44 12.03
N PHE A 206 -1.28 -5.92 10.87
CA PHE A 206 -0.01 -5.23 10.62
C PHE A 206 -0.15 -3.76 10.21
N ALA A 207 -1.36 -3.24 9.98
CA ALA A 207 -1.49 -1.82 9.64
C ALA A 207 -1.12 -0.94 10.82
N ASP A 208 -0.38 0.12 10.51
CA ASP A 208 0.00 1.14 11.45
C ASP A 208 -1.24 1.90 11.94
N LYS A 209 -1.35 2.09 13.25
CA LYS A 209 -2.61 2.54 13.86
C LYS A 209 -2.51 4.00 14.27
N PRO A 210 -3.55 4.80 13.98
CA PRO A 210 -3.53 6.22 14.30
C PRO A 210 -3.42 6.41 15.83
N LYS A 211 -2.64 7.42 16.24
CA LYS A 211 -2.37 7.73 17.66
C LYS A 211 -3.65 8.12 18.42
N LYS A 212 -4.65 8.68 17.74
CA LYS A 212 -5.92 9.12 18.33
C LYS A 212 -6.85 7.92 18.58
N THR A 213 -7.30 7.74 19.83
CA THR A 213 -8.16 6.62 20.26
C THR A 213 -9.40 6.39 19.38
N THR A 214 -10.13 7.44 19.00
CA THR A 214 -11.35 7.31 18.18
C THR A 214 -11.06 6.74 16.79
N TRP A 215 -10.01 7.25 16.13
CA TRP A 215 -9.55 6.75 14.85
C TRP A 215 -8.96 5.35 14.95
N LYS A 216 -8.30 5.03 16.06
CA LYS A 216 -7.77 3.69 16.31
C LYS A 216 -8.88 2.65 16.37
N VAL A 217 -9.93 2.93 17.14
CA VAL A 217 -11.12 2.06 17.23
C VAL A 217 -11.80 1.95 15.87
N ALA A 218 -12.01 3.06 15.16
CA ALA A 218 -12.60 3.06 13.83
C ALA A 218 -11.81 2.21 12.81
N SER A 219 -10.48 2.28 12.83
CA SER A 219 -9.63 1.46 11.95
C SER A 219 -9.75 -0.03 12.27
N TYR A 220 -9.81 -0.42 13.55
CA TYR A 220 -10.02 -1.81 13.94
C TYR A 220 -11.42 -2.31 13.55
N THR A 221 -12.47 -1.54 13.83
CA THR A 221 -13.84 -1.96 13.49
C THR A 221 -14.01 -2.10 11.98
N LEU A 222 -13.47 -1.16 11.19
CA LEU A 222 -13.45 -1.27 9.74
C LEU A 222 -12.66 -2.49 9.27
N GLY A 223 -11.50 -2.78 9.85
CA GLY A 223 -10.72 -3.99 9.53
C GLY A 223 -11.51 -5.28 9.79
N VAL A 224 -12.20 -5.38 10.92
CA VAL A 224 -13.05 -6.53 11.24
C VAL A 224 -14.24 -6.63 10.29
N VAL A 225 -14.92 -5.52 9.98
CA VAL A 225 -16.04 -5.50 9.03
C VAL A 225 -15.59 -5.94 7.64
N LEU A 226 -14.45 -5.45 7.17
CA LEU A 226 -13.87 -5.86 5.89
C LEU A 226 -13.58 -7.36 5.88
N LEU A 227 -12.95 -7.90 6.92
CA LEU A 227 -12.68 -9.33 7.03
C LEU A 227 -13.97 -10.16 7.04
N LEU A 228 -14.99 -9.72 7.78
CA LEU A 228 -16.30 -10.39 7.82
C LEU A 228 -17.01 -10.34 6.46
N MET A 229 -16.93 -9.23 5.74
CA MET A 229 -17.47 -9.12 4.38
C MET A 229 -16.79 -10.12 3.43
N GLN A 230 -15.46 -10.27 3.51
CA GLN A 230 -14.71 -11.23 2.70
C GLN A 230 -15.07 -12.68 3.06
N LEU A 231 -15.17 -13.00 4.36
CA LEU A 231 -15.56 -14.33 4.84
C LEU A 231 -17.02 -14.68 4.54
N SER A 232 -17.91 -13.69 4.44
CA SER A 232 -19.33 -13.91 4.16
C SER A 232 -19.55 -14.62 2.82
N VAL A 233 -18.70 -14.36 1.82
CA VAL A 233 -18.78 -14.98 0.50
C VAL A 233 -18.52 -16.49 0.59
N PHE A 234 -17.58 -16.91 1.42
CA PHE A 234 -17.33 -18.32 1.72
C PHE A 234 -18.51 -18.97 2.44
N GLY A 235 -19.14 -18.26 3.39
CA GLY A 235 -20.34 -18.74 4.09
C GLY A 235 -21.52 -19.00 3.16
N ILE A 236 -21.77 -18.08 2.23
CA ILE A 236 -22.80 -18.24 1.18
C ILE A 236 -22.46 -19.43 0.29
N PHE A 237 -21.19 -19.62 -0.08
CA PHE A 237 -20.78 -20.73 -0.92
C PHE A 237 -20.88 -22.09 -0.22
N VAL A 238 -20.52 -22.19 1.05
CA VAL A 238 -20.65 -23.44 1.84
C VAL A 238 -22.12 -23.84 2.01
N THR A 239 -23.02 -22.86 2.21
CA THR A 239 -24.45 -23.10 2.44
C THR A 239 -25.23 -23.37 1.15
N PHE A 240 -24.96 -22.65 0.06
CA PHE A 240 -25.68 -22.80 -1.21
C PHE A 240 -24.96 -23.69 -2.23
N GLY A 241 -23.65 -23.94 -2.07
CA GLY A 241 -22.83 -24.72 -3.01
C GLY A 241 -23.15 -26.22 -3.02
N LYS A 242 -23.63 -26.79 -1.90
CA LYS A 242 -24.11 -28.19 -1.88
C LYS A 242 -25.29 -28.41 -2.84
N ASN A 243 -26.22 -27.46 -2.91
CA ASN A 243 -27.37 -27.52 -3.81
C ASN A 243 -26.98 -27.26 -5.29
N MET A 244 -25.79 -26.72 -5.52
CA MET A 244 -25.26 -26.35 -6.84
C MET A 244 -24.56 -27.53 -7.54
N LEU A 245 -23.74 -28.29 -6.81
CA LEU A 245 -23.03 -29.47 -7.35
C LEU A 245 -23.96 -30.65 -7.68
N LEU A 246 -25.14 -30.71 -7.06
CA LEU A 246 -26.14 -31.75 -7.31
C LEU A 246 -27.04 -31.48 -8.52
N SER A 247 -27.10 -30.24 -9.03
CA SER A 247 -28.07 -29.84 -10.06
C SER A 247 -27.57 -30.02 -11.49
N HIS A 248 -26.25 -30.08 -11.72
CA HIS A 248 -25.67 -30.25 -13.05
C HIS A 248 -24.89 -31.56 -13.14
N ASN A 249 -25.50 -32.56 -13.80
CA ASN A 249 -24.85 -33.81 -14.24
C ASN A 249 -23.81 -33.57 -15.36
N ALA A 250 -22.97 -32.55 -15.25
CA ALA A 250 -21.85 -32.36 -16.15
C ALA A 250 -20.61 -32.98 -15.49
N PRO A 251 -20.04 -34.09 -16.02
CA PRO A 251 -18.76 -34.58 -15.55
C PRO A 251 -17.69 -33.56 -15.93
N ILE A 252 -17.34 -32.69 -14.98
CA ILE A 252 -16.19 -31.79 -15.11
C ILE A 252 -14.95 -32.67 -14.91
N THR A 253 -14.51 -33.34 -15.97
CA THR A 253 -13.25 -34.07 -15.98
C THR A 253 -12.48 -33.76 -17.26
N ALA A 254 -11.76 -32.64 -17.26
CA ALA A 254 -10.46 -32.59 -17.95
C ALA A 254 -9.35 -33.22 -17.08
N PHE A 255 -9.61 -33.40 -15.77
CA PHE A 255 -8.85 -34.26 -14.86
C PHE A 255 -9.80 -35.26 -14.18
N PRO A 256 -9.50 -36.57 -14.18
CA PRO A 256 -10.32 -37.55 -13.50
C PRO A 256 -10.18 -37.38 -11.97
N GLY A 257 -11.26 -36.96 -11.29
CA GLY A 257 -11.37 -37.04 -9.81
C GLY A 257 -11.37 -35.74 -9.00
N GLY A 258 -11.49 -34.55 -9.59
CA GLY A 258 -11.42 -33.27 -8.87
C GLY A 258 -12.77 -32.73 -8.37
N ASN A 259 -12.94 -32.56 -7.06
CA ASN A 259 -14.06 -31.80 -6.50
C ASN A 259 -13.82 -30.29 -6.70
N VAL A 260 -14.53 -29.68 -7.65
CA VAL A 260 -14.54 -28.20 -7.93
C VAL A 260 -14.75 -27.36 -6.65
N PHE A 261 -15.39 -27.95 -5.64
CA PHE A 261 -15.62 -27.33 -4.33
C PHE A 261 -14.35 -26.76 -3.67
N TRP A 262 -13.21 -27.45 -3.78
CA TRP A 262 -11.95 -27.00 -3.14
C TRP A 262 -11.16 -26.02 -4.00
N GLU A 263 -11.43 -25.98 -5.30
CA GLU A 263 -10.72 -25.10 -6.24
C GLU A 263 -11.08 -23.63 -6.03
N ILE A 264 -12.30 -23.36 -5.57
CA ILE A 264 -12.77 -22.00 -5.26
C ILE A 264 -11.97 -21.39 -4.09
N PRO A 265 -11.94 -21.98 -2.88
CA PRO A 265 -11.16 -21.40 -1.80
C PRO A 265 -9.67 -21.39 -2.08
N VAL A 266 -9.13 -22.40 -2.76
CA VAL A 266 -7.71 -22.44 -3.15
C VAL A 266 -7.39 -21.31 -4.12
N SER A 267 -8.19 -21.11 -5.17
CA SER A 267 -7.96 -20.04 -6.14
C SER A 267 -8.03 -18.65 -5.52
N LEU A 268 -9.04 -18.37 -4.68
CA LEU A 268 -9.17 -17.08 -4.00
C LEU A 268 -8.01 -16.82 -3.03
N PHE A 269 -7.55 -17.86 -2.32
CA PHE A 269 -6.40 -17.75 -1.42
C PHE A 269 -5.11 -17.44 -2.20
N LEU A 270 -4.83 -18.18 -3.27
CA LEU A 270 -3.67 -17.95 -4.12
C LEU A 270 -3.71 -16.55 -4.79
N LEU A 271 -4.89 -16.12 -5.25
CA LEU A 271 -5.06 -14.82 -5.90
C LEU A 271 -4.85 -13.66 -4.91
N SER A 272 -5.18 -13.86 -3.63
CA SER A 272 -4.98 -12.85 -2.58
C SER A 272 -3.50 -12.51 -2.32
N PHE A 273 -2.54 -13.37 -2.73
CA PHE A 273 -1.11 -13.11 -2.57
C PHE A 273 -0.57 -12.00 -3.47
N GLY A 274 -1.28 -11.57 -4.51
CA GLY A 274 -0.76 -10.50 -5.39
C GLY A 274 -0.86 -9.09 -4.77
N TRP A 275 -1.58 -8.94 -3.66
CA TRP A 275 -1.95 -7.62 -3.14
C TRP A 275 -1.39 -7.35 -1.75
N TRP A 276 -0.66 -8.29 -1.15
CA TRP A 276 -0.22 -8.26 0.25
C TRP A 276 0.68 -7.07 0.58
N GLU A 277 1.54 -6.67 -0.36
CA GLU A 277 2.56 -5.61 -0.24
C GLU A 277 1.94 -4.26 0.13
N ASN A 278 0.80 -3.94 -0.49
CA ASN A 278 0.10 -2.67 -0.32
C ASN A 278 -0.54 -2.48 1.07
N TYR A 279 -0.52 -3.51 1.93
CA TYR A 279 -1.21 -3.50 3.22
C TYR A 279 -0.28 -3.84 4.41
N ALA A 280 1.00 -4.03 4.14
CA ALA A 280 2.03 -4.20 5.15
C ALA A 280 2.78 -2.88 5.31
N ASP A 281 2.27 -2.01 6.19
CA ASP A 281 2.90 -0.71 6.50
C ASP A 281 4.12 -0.85 7.45
N ILE A 282 4.38 -2.07 7.92
CA ILE A 282 5.46 -2.40 8.87
C ILE A 282 6.32 -3.49 8.24
N ASP A 283 7.64 -3.39 8.41
CA ASP A 283 8.60 -4.40 7.97
C ASP A 283 8.15 -5.80 8.39
N VAL A 284 7.88 -6.65 7.39
CA VAL A 284 7.35 -7.99 7.65
C VAL A 284 8.54 -8.91 7.89
N LEU A 285 8.69 -9.32 9.16
CA LEU A 285 9.62 -10.38 9.56
C LEU A 285 8.99 -11.75 9.29
N ILE A 286 9.29 -12.34 8.13
CA ILE A 286 8.93 -13.73 7.83
C ILE A 286 10.12 -14.63 8.23
N GLY A 287 10.17 -14.99 9.51
CA GLY A 287 11.25 -15.82 10.05
C GLY A 287 12.60 -15.09 10.03
N PRO A 288 13.68 -15.65 9.45
CA PRO A 288 14.98 -14.98 9.34
C PRO A 288 15.05 -13.95 8.19
N ILE A 289 13.97 -13.75 7.45
CA ILE A 289 13.92 -12.81 6.33
C ILE A 289 13.19 -11.57 6.81
N GLU A 290 13.95 -10.48 6.97
CA GLU A 290 13.44 -9.14 7.17
C GLU A 290 13.21 -8.53 5.78
N ILE A 291 11.95 -8.24 5.46
CA ILE A 291 11.60 -7.49 4.25
C ILE A 291 11.35 -6.05 4.70
N PRO A 292 12.32 -5.13 4.54
CA PRO A 292 12.10 -3.73 4.84
C PRO A 292 11.13 -3.16 3.80
N LEU A 293 9.93 -2.79 4.24
CA LEU A 293 8.89 -2.14 3.44
C LEU A 293 8.89 -0.62 3.68
N GLN A 294 9.57 -0.16 4.74
CA GLN A 294 9.56 1.25 5.16
C GLN A 294 10.42 2.20 4.31
N TYR A 295 11.16 1.70 3.31
CA TYR A 295 12.11 2.49 2.50
C TYR A 295 11.66 2.78 1.05
N TYR A 296 10.37 2.64 0.73
CA TYR A 296 9.80 3.08 -0.56
C TYR A 296 8.64 4.04 -0.37
#